data_AF-A0A926VAK8-F1
#
_entry.id   AF-A0A926VAK8-F1
#
_cell.length_a   1.000
_cell.length_b   1.000
_cell.length_c   1.000
_cell.angle_alpha   90.00
_cell.angle_beta   90.00
_cell.angle_gamma   90.00
#
_symmetry.space_group_name_H-M   'P 1'
#
loop_
_entity.id
_entity.type
_entity.pdbx_description
1 polymer ?
#
loop_
_entity_poly.entity_id
_entity_poly.type
_entity_poly.pdbx_seq_one_letter_code
_entity_poly.pdbx_strand_id
1 'polypeptide(L)'
;MHDTRTASAERHAERDRIHRRDLFNSLLIGVGLGTILLGAPLGWFAHRIYAQQRTAQVLLCRQQNFGLREADLQARCGQPY
;
A
#
# COMPACT_ATOMS: atom_id res chain seq x y z
N MET A 1 -44.79 -38.95 3.29
CA MET A 1 -44.51 -38.04 2.15
C MET A 1 -44.00 -36.67 2.63
N HIS A 2 -43.12 -36.64 3.65
CA HIS A 2 -42.58 -35.40 4.26
C HIS A 2 -41.05 -35.27 4.13
N ASP A 3 -40.32 -36.36 3.88
CA ASP A 3 -38.84 -36.36 3.82
C ASP A 3 -38.23 -35.59 2.63
N THR A 4 -38.98 -35.41 1.53
CA THR A 4 -38.45 -34.72 0.35
C THR A 4 -38.37 -33.20 0.54
N ARG A 5 -39.17 -32.62 1.45
CA ARG A 5 -39.19 -31.18 1.74
C ARG A 5 -38.04 -30.73 2.63
N THR A 6 -37.64 -31.56 3.59
CA THR A 6 -36.52 -31.26 4.50
C THR A 6 -35.19 -31.36 3.77
N ALA A 7 -35.00 -32.41 2.97
CA ALA A 7 -33.79 -32.60 2.18
C ALA A 7 -33.55 -31.50 1.12
N SER A 8 -34.62 -30.90 0.57
CA SER A 8 -34.48 -29.78 -0.38
C SER A 8 -34.18 -28.46 0.34
N ALA A 9 -34.77 -28.19 1.50
CA ALA A 9 -34.47 -27.02 2.32
C ALA A 9 -33.01 -26.98 2.80
N GLU A 10 -32.46 -28.12 3.22
CA GLU A 10 -31.05 -28.21 3.65
C GLU A 10 -30.07 -27.97 2.49
N ARG A 11 -30.37 -28.47 1.28
CA ARG A 11 -29.54 -28.22 0.09
C ARG A 11 -29.54 -26.74 -0.32
N HIS A 12 -30.67 -26.05 -0.17
CA HIS A 12 -30.73 -24.60 -0.43
C HIS A 12 -29.93 -23.81 0.60
N ALA A 13 -30.03 -24.15 1.88
CA ALA A 13 -29.26 -23.50 2.95
C ALA A 13 -27.74 -23.69 2.78
N GLU A 14 -27.30 -24.88 2.36
CA GLU A 14 -25.89 -25.17 2.08
C GLU A 14 -25.40 -24.41 0.83
N ARG A 15 -26.21 -24.36 -0.24
CA ARG A 15 -25.88 -23.63 -1.47
C ARG A 15 -25.74 -22.12 -1.22
N ASP A 16 -26.62 -21.53 -0.39
CA ASP A 16 -26.55 -20.12 -0.02
C ASP A 16 -25.33 -19.81 0.86
N ARG A 17 -24.91 -20.75 1.72
CA ARG A 17 -23.67 -20.64 2.50
C ARG A 17 -22.43 -20.67 1.62
N ILE A 18 -22.38 -21.56 0.64
CA ILE A 18 -21.26 -21.66 -0.30
C ILE A 18 -21.17 -20.39 -1.15
N HIS A 19 -22.31 -19.87 -1.65
CA HIS A 19 -22.33 -18.68 -2.49
C HIS A 19 -21.86 -17.41 -1.76
N ARG A 20 -22.23 -17.23 -0.48
CA ARG A 20 -21.71 -16.10 0.32
C ARG A 20 -20.21 -16.16 0.55
N ARG A 21 -19.66 -17.35 0.78
CA ARG A 21 -18.20 -17.53 0.96
C ARG A 21 -17.45 -17.20 -0.32
N ASP A 22 -17.96 -17.61 -1.47
CA ASP A 22 -17.33 -17.31 -2.77
C ASP A 22 -17.34 -15.81 -3.08
N LEU A 23 -18.43 -15.11 -2.71
CA LEU A 23 -18.53 -13.67 -2.88
C LEU A 23 -17.53 -12.91 -1.99
N PHE A 24 -17.41 -13.30 -0.72
CA PHE A 24 -16.43 -12.74 0.21
C PHE A 24 -15.00 -13.00 -0.24
N ASN A 25 -14.72 -14.20 -0.72
CA ASN A 25 -13.40 -14.58 -1.20
C ASN A 25 -13.02 -13.77 -2.45
N SER A 26 -13.95 -13.62 -3.39
CA SER A 26 -13.76 -12.82 -4.60
C SER A 26 -13.55 -11.33 -4.29
N LEU A 27 -14.26 -10.79 -3.30
CA LEU A 27 -14.08 -9.41 -2.83
C LEU A 27 -12.71 -9.22 -2.16
N LEU A 28 -12.29 -10.14 -1.30
CA LEU A 28 -10.99 -10.10 -0.64
C LEU A 28 -9.84 -10.20 -1.65
N ILE A 29 -9.97 -11.06 -2.66
CA ILE A 29 -9.00 -11.17 -3.75
C ILE A 29 -8.95 -9.85 -4.55
N GLY A 30 -10.10 -9.27 -4.90
CA GLY A 30 -10.17 -7.99 -5.59
C GLY A 30 -9.52 -6.83 -4.80
N VAL A 31 -9.79 -6.75 -3.49
CA VAL A 31 -9.19 -5.74 -2.60
C VAL A 31 -7.69 -5.98 -2.43
N GLY A 32 -7.26 -7.23 -2.27
CA GLY A 32 -5.85 -7.61 -2.17
C GLY A 32 -5.07 -7.23 -3.43
N LEU A 33 -5.57 -7.62 -4.61
CA LEU A 33 -4.95 -7.22 -5.87
C LEU A 33 -4.97 -5.70 -6.07
N GLY A 34 -6.09 -5.02 -5.76
CA GLY A 34 -6.20 -3.57 -5.91
C GLY A 34 -5.22 -2.80 -5.03
N THR A 35 -5.08 -3.20 -3.76
CA THR A 35 -4.15 -2.57 -2.81
C THR A 35 -2.70 -2.85 -3.15
N ILE A 36 -2.36 -4.04 -3.64
CA ILE A 36 -1.00 -4.38 -4.05
C ILE A 36 -0.63 -3.68 -5.37
N LEU A 37 -1.51 -3.69 -6.37
CA LEU A 37 -1.21 -3.17 -7.70
C LEU A 37 -1.28 -1.64 -7.78
N LEU A 38 -2.17 -1.00 -7.02
CA LEU A 38 -2.26 0.47 -6.98
C LEU A 38 -1.61 1.04 -5.73
N GLY A 39 -1.90 0.52 -4.55
CA GLY A 39 -1.44 1.09 -3.28
C GLY A 39 0.07 1.01 -3.06
N ALA A 40 0.69 -0.13 -3.35
CA ALA A 40 2.13 -0.33 -3.13
C ALA A 40 3.03 0.55 -4.04
N PRO A 41 2.82 0.62 -5.37
CA PRO A 41 3.65 1.49 -6.20
C PRO A 41 3.43 2.98 -5.92
N LEU A 42 2.20 3.40 -5.57
CA LEU A 42 1.91 4.78 -5.18
C LEU A 42 2.66 5.19 -3.90
N GLY A 43 2.64 4.33 -2.87
CA GLY A 43 3.38 4.57 -1.62
C GLY A 43 4.90 4.60 -1.83
N TRP A 44 5.44 3.67 -2.62
CA TRP A 44 6.86 3.63 -2.96
C TRP A 44 7.30 4.88 -3.73
N PHE A 45 6.53 5.29 -4.73
CA PHE A 45 6.84 6.46 -5.55
C PHE A 45 6.83 7.75 -4.74
N ALA A 46 5.84 7.93 -3.87
CA ALA A 46 5.77 9.08 -2.96
C ALA A 46 7.00 9.14 -2.03
N HIS A 47 7.42 8.00 -1.47
CA HIS A 47 8.59 7.94 -0.60
C HIS A 47 9.88 8.28 -1.36
N ARG A 48 10.04 7.76 -2.59
CA ARG A 48 11.19 8.06 -3.46
C ARG A 48 11.28 9.54 -3.81
N ILE A 49 10.16 10.18 -4.16
CA ILE A 49 10.13 11.62 -4.45
C ILE A 49 10.48 12.43 -3.21
N TYR A 50 9.90 12.11 -2.05
CA TYR A 50 10.20 12.84 -0.81
C TYR A 50 11.68 12.74 -0.44
N ALA A 51 12.25 11.53 -0.52
CA ALA A 51 13.68 11.32 -0.30
C ALA A 51 14.51 12.16 -1.28
N GLN A 52 14.20 12.10 -2.58
CA GLN A 52 14.90 12.87 -3.61
C GLN A 52 14.83 14.39 -3.39
N GLN A 53 13.67 14.92 -2.98
CA GLN A 53 13.52 16.35 -2.71
C GLN A 53 14.41 16.80 -1.54
N ARG A 54 14.47 16.01 -0.47
CA ARG A 54 15.35 16.30 0.69
C ARG A 54 16.81 16.26 0.26
N THR A 55 17.22 15.24 -0.50
CA THR A 55 18.60 15.16 -1.00
C THR A 55 18.94 16.36 -1.89
N ALA A 56 18.03 16.77 -2.78
CA ALA A 56 18.22 17.90 -3.67
C ALA A 56 18.37 19.23 -2.90
N GLN A 57 17.57 19.45 -1.85
CA GLN A 57 17.68 20.64 -1.00
C GLN A 57 19.04 20.72 -0.29
N VAL A 58 19.53 19.61 0.26
CA VAL A 58 20.84 19.58 0.92
C VAL A 58 21.97 19.83 -0.09
N LEU A 59 21.88 19.24 -1.29
CA LEU A 59 22.86 19.45 -2.37
C LEU A 59 22.88 20.90 -2.85
N LEU A 60 21.71 21.52 -3.06
CA LEU A 60 21.60 22.93 -3.44
C LEU A 60 22.20 23.86 -2.38
N CYS A 61 21.89 23.62 -1.10
CA CYS A 61 22.44 24.41 0.00
C CYS A 61 23.96 24.27 0.10
N ARG A 62 24.49 23.05 -0.09
CA ARG A 62 25.93 22.77 -0.14
C ARG A 62 26.60 23.47 -1.32
N GLN A 63 25.92 23.55 -2.46
CA GLN A 63 26.41 24.24 -3.65
C GLN A 63 26.49 25.76 -3.44
N GLN A 64 25.51 26.34 -2.76
CA GLN A 64 25.50 27.78 -2.45
C GLN A 64 26.53 28.17 -1.36
N ASN A 65 26.90 27.21 -0.51
CA ASN A 65 27.83 27.40 0.61
C ASN A 65 29.19 26.75 0.34
N PHE A 66 29.59 26.64 -0.94
CA PHE A 66 30.90 26.11 -1.32
C PHE A 66 32.03 26.93 -0.66
N GLY A 67 32.92 26.24 0.06
CA GLY A 67 34.07 26.84 0.74
C GLY A 67 34.02 26.77 2.28
N LEU A 68 32.88 26.41 2.86
CA LEU A 68 32.76 26.15 4.30
C LEU A 68 33.25 24.72 4.65
N ARG A 69 33.73 24.51 5.88
CA ARG A 69 34.12 23.17 6.36
C ARG A 69 32.91 22.25 6.41
N GLU A 70 33.10 20.96 6.20
CA GLU A 70 32.00 19.99 6.12
C GLU A 70 31.12 19.97 7.38
N ALA A 71 31.70 20.20 8.56
CA ALA A 71 30.96 20.31 9.83
C ALA A 71 29.96 21.48 9.84
N ASP A 72 30.35 22.64 9.27
CA ASP A 72 29.49 23.82 9.19
C ASP A 72 28.40 23.65 8.13
N LEU A 73 28.72 22.99 7.01
CA LEU A 73 27.73 22.61 6.02
C LEU A 73 26.69 21.65 6.59
N GLN A 74 27.10 20.68 7.39
CA GLN A 74 26.20 19.72 8.00
C GLN A 74 25.29 20.37 9.05
N ALA A 75 25.81 21.35 9.82
CA ALA A 75 25.00 22.13 10.75
C ALA A 75 23.98 23.04 10.05
N ARG A 76 24.33 23.59 8.88
CA ARG A 76 23.52 24.60 8.17
C ARG A 76 22.56 23.99 7.14
N CYS A 77 23.03 23.02 6.37
CA CYS A 77 22.26 22.36 5.30
C CYS A 77 21.68 21.01 5.73
N GLY A 78 22.09 20.47 6.88
CA GLY A 78 21.60 19.18 7.38
C GLY A 78 22.22 17.97 6.68
N GLN A 79 21.75 16.78 7.05
CA GLN A 79 22.10 15.54 6.39
C GLN A 79 21.08 15.19 5.30
N PRO A 80 21.49 14.59 4.19
CA PRO A 80 20.56 14.12 3.17
C PRO A 80 19.76 12.88 3.59
N TYR A 81 20.08 12.29 4.74
CA TYR A 81 19.54 11.03 5.29
C TYR A 81 19.43 11.14 6.80
#